data_AF-A0A2V9BCK4-F1
#
_entry.id   AF-A0A2V9BCK4-F1
#
_cell.length_a   1.000
_cell.length_b   1.000
_cell.length_c   1.000
_cell.angle_alpha   90.00
_cell.angle_beta   90.00
_cell.angle_gamma   90.00
#
_symmetry.space_group_name_H-M   'P 1'
#
loop_
_entity.id
_entity.type
_entity.pdbx_description
1 polymer ?
#
loop_
_entity_poly.entity_id
_entity_poly.type
_entity_poly.pdbx_seq_one_letter_code
_entity_poly.pdbx_strand_id
1 'polypeptide(L)'
;MLKRAANLLLAVPIGIVGGAFCGGAILSFAFLTPTNKAAYWTWTPSVLRWGLLYGGLIGAVVVPVAYLVLLQKIGLKKPLLPALVSTLVGGLLGAILGPGWAVLTGILGFLAGLAFVASRMTSASMNESPIAIPQRHEPGKNQRVAFTVRLGLRLLGTLFLVAIVFLYFLFGGIHRPVLYRLPANYQGWVVIEYEVSDCPQLKTEGLYIVIPVGPSGDGCTSSGSPLQVWRYTRYQSVGADGSYAEIHETGWGQGGRIWAGSFVNSISPRAIFCWDRIGPAQQLERQAEAVEFEKRLNSPSRLTCALLDRRWFLCFRKAHDKGEIPLRIGAVRPQVPINAEIG
;
A
#
# COMPACT_ATOMS: atom_id res chain seq x y z
N MET A 1 31.78 17.89 -30.14
CA MET A 1 30.59 17.93 -29.24
C MET A 1 29.38 17.19 -29.81
N LEU A 2 29.12 17.25 -31.12
CA LEU A 2 27.97 16.61 -31.78
C LEU A 2 27.79 15.11 -31.47
N LYS A 3 28.86 14.31 -31.53
CA LYS A 3 28.82 12.87 -31.21
C LYS A 3 28.39 12.57 -29.76
N ARG A 4 28.70 13.45 -28.81
CA ARG A 4 28.29 13.30 -27.41
C ARG A 4 26.81 13.62 -27.22
N ALA A 5 26.33 14.68 -27.87
CA ALA A 5 24.92 15.02 -27.87
C ALA A 5 24.08 13.89 -28.49
N ALA A 6 24.51 13.34 -29.63
CA ALA A 6 23.84 12.23 -30.30
C ALA A 6 23.76 10.97 -29.41
N ASN A 7 24.85 10.60 -28.74
CA ASN A 7 24.84 9.44 -27.85
C ASN A 7 23.99 9.67 -26.59
N LEU A 8 23.97 10.89 -26.05
CA LEU A 8 23.11 11.23 -24.92
C LEU A 8 21.63 11.15 -25.33
N LEU A 9 21.31 11.62 -26.54
CA LEU A 9 19.97 11.59 -27.10
C LEU A 9 19.50 10.14 -27.35
N LEU A 10 20.41 9.23 -27.71
CA LEU A 10 20.16 7.79 -27.82
C LEU A 10 20.04 7.08 -26.46
N ALA A 11 20.70 7.58 -25.42
CA ALA A 11 20.66 6.97 -24.09
C ALA A 11 19.27 7.09 -23.42
N VAL A 12 18.55 8.18 -23.69
CA VAL A 12 17.20 8.43 -23.16
C VAL A 12 16.18 7.36 -23.58
N PRO A 13 15.94 7.09 -24.88
CA PRO A 13 14.97 6.08 -25.29
C PRO A 13 15.37 4.66 -24.87
N ILE A 14 16.67 4.34 -24.89
CA ILE A 14 17.16 3.05 -24.35
C ILE A 14 16.82 2.94 -22.86
N GLY A 15 17.01 4.03 -22.11
CA GLY A 15 16.62 4.13 -20.72
C GLY A 15 15.13 3.94 -20.49
N ILE A 16 14.29 4.60 -21.28
CA ILE A 16 12.83 4.46 -21.19
C ILE A 16 12.42 3.00 -21.43
N VAL A 17 12.90 2.36 -22.50
CA VAL A 17 12.51 1.00 -22.84
C VAL A 17 13.02 -0.01 -21.80
N GLY A 18 14.29 0.07 -21.42
CA GLY A 18 14.88 -0.83 -20.43
C GLY A 18 14.28 -0.64 -19.04
N GLY A 19 14.05 0.62 -18.66
CA GLY A 19 13.40 0.98 -17.41
C GLY A 19 11.96 0.49 -17.35
N ALA A 20 11.17 0.71 -18.40
CA ALA A 20 9.79 0.24 -18.48
C ALA A 20 9.72 -1.29 -18.35
N PHE A 21 10.57 -2.01 -19.08
CA PHE A 21 10.64 -3.46 -19.00
C PHE A 21 10.98 -3.96 -17.59
N CYS A 22 12.00 -3.39 -16.94
CA CYS A 22 12.35 -3.73 -15.56
C CYS A 22 11.25 -3.37 -14.56
N GLY A 23 10.65 -2.18 -14.67
CA GLY A 23 9.57 -1.74 -13.78
C GLY A 23 8.33 -2.61 -13.89
N GLY A 24 7.95 -2.98 -15.12
CA GLY A 24 6.88 -3.94 -15.39
C GLY A 24 7.16 -5.30 -14.79
N ALA A 25 8.38 -5.84 -14.98
CA ALA A 25 8.79 -7.12 -14.41
C ALA A 25 8.77 -7.12 -12.87
N ILE A 26 9.37 -6.11 -12.22
CA ILE A 26 9.46 -6.02 -10.76
C ILE A 26 8.06 -5.94 -10.13
N LEU A 27 7.17 -5.10 -10.65
CA LEU A 27 5.80 -5.00 -10.14
C LEU A 27 4.99 -6.27 -10.40
N SER A 28 5.21 -6.93 -11.53
CA SER A 28 4.58 -8.22 -11.83
C SER A 28 5.00 -9.29 -10.81
N PHE A 29 6.29 -9.36 -10.47
CA PHE A 29 6.79 -10.31 -9.45
C PHE A 29 6.36 -9.95 -8.03
N ALA A 30 6.30 -8.66 -7.69
CA ALA A 30 5.82 -8.24 -6.37
C ALA A 30 4.40 -8.74 -6.08
N PHE A 31 3.52 -8.79 -7.10
CA PHE A 31 2.18 -9.34 -6.97
C PHE A 31 2.12 -10.88 -6.87
N LEU A 32 3.18 -11.58 -7.25
CA LEU A 32 3.28 -13.04 -7.10
C LEU A 32 3.75 -13.47 -5.70
N THR A 33 4.20 -12.53 -4.85
CA THR A 33 4.77 -12.89 -3.55
C THR A 33 3.71 -13.27 -2.51
N PRO A 34 3.96 -14.31 -1.68
CA PRO A 34 3.02 -14.94 -0.74
C PRO A 34 2.47 -14.02 0.37
N THR A 35 3.02 -12.81 0.52
CA THR A 35 2.60 -11.82 1.52
C THR A 35 1.31 -11.12 1.15
N ASN A 36 0.90 -11.11 -0.12
CA ASN A 36 -0.26 -10.36 -0.58
C ASN A 36 -1.47 -11.28 -0.87
N LYS A 37 -1.93 -11.99 0.18
CA LYS A 37 -2.94 -13.06 0.04
C LYS A 37 -4.29 -12.63 -0.53
N ALA A 38 -4.63 -11.35 -0.45
CA ALA A 38 -5.86 -10.82 -1.02
C ALA A 38 -5.79 -10.53 -2.53
N ALA A 39 -4.60 -10.54 -3.15
CA ALA A 39 -4.39 -10.00 -4.51
C ALA A 39 -4.03 -11.04 -5.59
N TYR A 40 -3.92 -12.33 -5.26
CA TYR A 40 -3.40 -13.36 -6.20
C TYR A 40 -4.17 -13.54 -7.50
N TRP A 41 -5.41 -13.07 -7.59
CA TRP A 41 -6.29 -13.37 -8.71
C TRP A 41 -6.53 -12.21 -9.68
N THR A 42 -6.02 -11.02 -9.39
CA THR A 42 -6.20 -9.87 -10.29
C THR A 42 -4.85 -9.32 -10.69
N TRP A 43 -4.23 -9.95 -11.69
CA TRP A 43 -3.19 -9.31 -12.50
C TRP A 43 -3.88 -8.17 -13.26
N THR A 44 -4.08 -7.04 -12.58
CA THR A 44 -4.80 -5.92 -13.17
C THR A 44 -3.89 -5.27 -14.22
N PRO A 45 -4.38 -5.04 -15.45
CA PRO A 45 -3.64 -4.29 -16.47
C PRO A 45 -3.10 -2.95 -15.95
N SER A 46 -3.78 -2.38 -14.95
CA SER A 46 -3.38 -1.20 -14.21
C SER A 46 -1.99 -1.33 -13.57
N VAL A 47 -1.69 -2.43 -12.88
CA VAL A 47 -0.40 -2.62 -12.19
C VAL A 47 0.75 -2.70 -13.20
N LEU A 48 0.56 -3.47 -14.28
CA LEU A 48 1.56 -3.55 -15.35
C LEU A 48 1.76 -2.17 -16.00
N ARG A 49 0.69 -1.45 -16.28
CA ARG A 49 0.74 -0.10 -16.85
C ARG A 49 1.52 0.87 -15.95
N TRP A 50 1.27 0.84 -14.64
CA TRP A 50 2.02 1.63 -13.67
C TRP A 50 3.50 1.23 -13.64
N GLY A 51 3.82 -0.06 -13.69
CA GLY A 51 5.22 -0.50 -13.73
C GLY A 51 5.97 -0.11 -14.97
N LEU A 52 5.33 -0.19 -16.15
CA LEU A 52 5.91 0.32 -17.39
C LEU A 52 6.14 1.83 -17.32
N LEU A 53 5.18 2.59 -16.78
CA LEU A 53 5.23 4.05 -16.74
C LEU A 53 6.28 4.55 -15.73
N TYR A 54 6.28 4.03 -14.50
CA TYR A 54 7.29 4.36 -13.49
C TYR A 54 8.68 3.89 -13.91
N GLY A 55 8.79 2.65 -14.37
CA GLY A 55 10.05 2.10 -14.87
C GLY A 55 10.62 2.95 -16.01
N GLY A 56 9.79 3.33 -16.97
CA GLY A 56 10.21 4.15 -18.10
C GLY A 56 10.69 5.54 -17.69
N LEU A 57 9.96 6.22 -16.79
CA LEU A 57 10.36 7.53 -16.28
C LEU A 57 11.70 7.48 -15.52
N ILE A 58 11.88 6.48 -14.66
CA ILE A 58 13.14 6.32 -13.91
C ILE A 58 14.28 5.98 -14.87
N GLY A 59 14.05 5.06 -15.81
CA GLY A 59 15.06 4.66 -16.79
C GLY A 59 15.50 5.81 -17.70
N ALA A 60 14.58 6.71 -18.07
CA ALA A 60 14.87 7.92 -18.84
C ALA A 60 15.90 8.84 -18.15
N VAL A 61 15.95 8.84 -16.82
CA VAL A 61 16.87 9.67 -16.03
C VAL A 61 18.13 8.88 -15.70
N VAL A 62 18.00 7.65 -15.22
CA VAL A 62 19.13 6.86 -14.70
C VAL A 62 20.12 6.49 -15.81
N VAL A 63 19.65 6.13 -17.02
CA VAL A 63 20.54 5.66 -18.10
C VAL A 63 21.41 6.77 -18.69
N PRO A 64 20.91 7.98 -19.01
CA PRO A 64 21.77 9.09 -19.43
C PRO A 64 22.81 9.48 -18.38
N VAL A 65 22.46 9.35 -17.10
CA VAL A 65 23.34 9.70 -15.99
C VAL A 65 24.44 8.66 -15.85
N ALA A 66 24.08 7.37 -15.88
CA ALA A 66 25.05 6.28 -15.98
C ALA A 66 25.93 6.43 -17.22
N TYR A 67 25.36 6.89 -18.35
CA TYR A 67 26.11 7.17 -19.57
C TYR A 67 27.16 8.26 -19.37
N LEU A 68 26.78 9.39 -18.75
CA LEU A 68 27.69 10.48 -18.46
C LEU A 68 28.80 10.08 -17.48
N VAL A 69 28.50 9.25 -16.49
CA VAL A 69 29.43 8.88 -15.42
C VAL A 69 30.39 7.76 -15.83
N LEU A 70 29.92 6.73 -16.53
CA LEU A 70 30.70 5.52 -16.83
C LEU A 70 31.05 5.36 -18.30
N LEU A 71 30.15 5.75 -19.21
CA LEU A 71 30.24 5.35 -20.62
C LEU A 71 31.15 6.26 -21.43
N GLN A 72 31.48 7.44 -20.91
CA GLN A 72 32.55 8.27 -21.47
C GLN A 72 33.93 7.60 -21.37
N LYS A 73 34.14 6.70 -20.41
CA LYS A 73 35.45 6.06 -20.19
C LYS A 73 35.56 4.65 -20.77
N ILE A 74 34.45 3.91 -20.86
CA ILE A 74 34.48 2.44 -20.96
C ILE A 74 33.75 1.90 -22.21
N GLY A 75 32.83 2.69 -22.79
CA GLY A 75 31.93 2.20 -23.85
C GLY A 75 30.76 1.37 -23.31
N LEU A 76 29.62 1.42 -24.01
CA LEU A 76 28.29 0.99 -23.52
C LEU A 76 28.16 -0.50 -23.21
N LYS A 77 28.89 -1.36 -23.93
CA LYS A 77 28.55 -2.79 -24.02
C LYS A 77 28.94 -3.63 -22.81
N LYS A 78 30.05 -3.33 -22.13
CA LYS A 78 30.59 -4.15 -21.03
C LYS A 78 29.93 -3.92 -19.66
N PRO A 79 29.60 -2.67 -19.24
CA PRO A 79 29.06 -2.43 -17.90
C PRO A 79 27.54 -2.64 -17.77
N LEU A 80 26.81 -2.69 -18.88
CA LEU A 80 25.34 -2.70 -18.86
C LEU A 80 24.77 -4.01 -18.29
N LEU A 81 25.34 -5.15 -18.70
CA LEU A 81 24.81 -6.47 -18.34
C LEU A 81 24.93 -6.77 -16.83
N PRO A 82 26.06 -6.52 -16.15
CA PRO A 82 26.17 -6.67 -14.70
C PRO A 82 25.23 -5.74 -13.93
N ALA A 83 25.04 -4.51 -14.41
CA ALA A 83 24.14 -3.54 -13.79
C ALA A 83 22.67 -3.99 -13.90
N LEU A 84 22.26 -4.52 -15.06
CA LEU A 84 20.93 -5.10 -15.26
C LEU A 84 20.68 -6.31 -14.35
N VAL A 85 21.63 -7.25 -14.30
CA VAL A 85 21.51 -8.45 -13.46
C VAL A 85 21.40 -8.08 -11.99
N SER A 86 22.24 -7.17 -11.50
CA SER A 86 22.19 -6.71 -10.10
C SER A 86 20.91 -5.93 -9.77
N THR A 87 20.36 -5.16 -10.72
CA THR A 87 19.05 -4.50 -10.57
C THR A 87 17.92 -5.50 -10.43
N LEU A 88 17.90 -6.54 -11.27
CA LEU A 88 16.88 -7.60 -11.22
C LEU A 88 16.95 -8.39 -9.92
N VAL A 89 18.16 -8.79 -9.50
CA VAL A 89 18.36 -9.51 -8.23
C VAL A 89 17.98 -8.64 -7.04
N GLY A 90 18.42 -7.38 -7.01
CA GLY A 90 18.06 -6.43 -5.97
C GLY A 90 16.55 -6.20 -5.91
N GLY A 91 15.92 -5.97 -7.07
CA GLY A 91 14.48 -5.75 -7.16
C GLY A 91 13.66 -6.96 -6.72
N LEU A 92 14.08 -8.17 -7.09
CA LEU A 92 13.44 -9.41 -6.66
C LEU A 92 13.54 -9.60 -5.13
N LEU A 93 14.71 -9.33 -4.53
CA LEU A 93 14.89 -9.42 -3.08
C LEU A 93 14.02 -8.41 -2.34
N GLY A 94 13.92 -7.17 -2.83
CA GLY A 94 13.03 -6.17 -2.22
C GLY A 94 11.55 -6.47 -2.43
N ALA A 95 11.18 -7.13 -3.52
CA ALA A 95 9.80 -7.54 -3.77
C ALA A 95 9.27 -8.50 -2.69
N ILE A 96 10.14 -9.28 -2.04
CA ILE A 96 9.78 -10.12 -0.88
C ILE A 96 9.27 -9.25 0.28
N LEU A 97 9.84 -8.06 0.47
CA LEU A 97 9.45 -7.09 1.50
C LEU A 97 8.30 -6.17 1.08
N GLY A 98 8.00 -6.13 -0.22
CA GLY A 98 6.87 -5.39 -0.80
C GLY A 98 7.27 -4.47 -1.97
N PRO A 99 6.27 -3.88 -2.65
CA PRO A 99 6.50 -3.12 -3.90
C PRO A 99 7.44 -1.92 -3.73
N GLY A 100 7.31 -1.17 -2.63
CA GLY A 100 8.17 -0.01 -2.37
C GLY A 100 9.63 -0.39 -2.15
N TRP A 101 9.88 -1.49 -1.43
CA TRP A 101 11.22 -2.01 -1.19
C TRP A 101 11.87 -2.54 -2.47
N ALA A 102 11.11 -3.17 -3.35
CA ALA A 102 11.59 -3.68 -4.64
C ALA A 102 12.25 -2.59 -5.49
N VAL A 103 11.67 -1.39 -5.53
CA VAL A 103 12.25 -0.27 -6.28
C VAL A 103 13.56 0.19 -5.64
N LEU A 104 13.58 0.35 -4.31
CA LEU A 104 14.75 0.80 -3.58
C LEU A 104 15.93 -0.18 -3.72
N THR A 105 15.70 -1.47 -3.48
CA THR A 105 16.73 -2.50 -3.57
C THR A 105 17.16 -2.74 -5.03
N GLY A 106 16.27 -2.55 -6.01
CA GLY A 106 16.62 -2.56 -7.43
C GLY A 106 17.59 -1.42 -7.78
N ILE A 107 17.32 -0.19 -7.32
CA ILE A 107 18.22 0.95 -7.52
C ILE A 107 19.57 0.71 -6.81
N LEU A 108 19.56 0.22 -5.57
CA LEU A 108 20.78 -0.10 -4.83
C LEU A 108 21.58 -1.20 -5.55
N GLY A 109 20.90 -2.23 -6.07
CA GLY A 109 21.50 -3.28 -6.88
C GLY A 109 22.19 -2.73 -8.12
N PHE A 110 21.50 -1.86 -8.88
CA PHE A 110 22.08 -1.17 -10.04
C PHE A 110 23.36 -0.43 -9.69
N LEU A 111 23.34 0.39 -8.62
CA LEU A 111 24.49 1.17 -8.18
C LEU A 111 25.65 0.26 -7.73
N ALA A 112 25.36 -0.84 -7.03
CA ALA A 112 26.35 -1.83 -6.63
C ALA A 112 26.99 -2.52 -7.85
N GLY A 113 26.20 -2.89 -8.86
CA GLY A 113 26.69 -3.45 -10.12
C GLY A 113 27.61 -2.48 -10.86
N LEU A 114 27.25 -1.19 -10.90
CA LEU A 114 28.11 -0.16 -11.47
C LEU A 114 29.43 0.01 -10.71
N ALA A 115 29.37 0.02 -9.37
CA ALA A 115 30.56 0.12 -8.53
C ALA A 115 31.49 -1.09 -8.71
N PHE A 116 30.94 -2.30 -8.84
CA PHE A 116 31.69 -3.52 -9.10
C PHE A 116 32.42 -3.50 -10.45
N VAL A 117 31.76 -3.05 -11.52
CA VAL A 117 32.42 -2.93 -12.83
C VAL A 117 33.51 -1.86 -12.78
N ALA A 118 33.25 -0.73 -12.11
CA ALA A 118 34.25 0.30 -11.93
C ALA A 118 35.49 -0.21 -11.19
N SER A 119 35.32 -0.96 -10.09
CA SER A 119 36.44 -1.48 -9.30
C SER A 119 37.31 -2.45 -10.10
N ARG A 120 36.70 -3.40 -10.85
CA ARG A 120 37.41 -4.37 -11.70
C ARG A 120 38.27 -3.72 -12.78
N MET A 121 37.80 -2.62 -13.36
CA MET A 121 38.55 -1.89 -14.39
C MET A 121 39.80 -1.22 -13.81
N THR A 122 39.71 -0.69 -12.57
CA THR A 122 40.88 -0.16 -11.86
C THR A 122 41.94 -1.22 -11.60
N SER A 123 41.53 -2.45 -11.27
CA SER A 123 42.47 -3.56 -11.01
C SER A 123 43.16 -4.04 -12.29
N ALA A 124 42.47 -4.06 -13.43
CA ALA A 124 43.06 -4.49 -14.70
C ALA A 124 44.19 -3.55 -15.16
N SER A 125 44.08 -2.25 -14.83
CA SER A 125 45.12 -1.25 -15.14
C SER A 125 46.41 -1.40 -14.31
N MET A 126 46.39 -2.14 -13.20
CA MET A 126 47.58 -2.27 -12.32
C MET A 126 48.48 -3.46 -12.69
N ASN A 127 48.09 -4.30 -13.64
CA ASN A 127 48.83 -5.52 -13.99
C ASN A 127 49.61 -5.42 -15.30
N GLU A 128 49.56 -4.27 -15.99
CA GLU A 128 50.52 -3.94 -17.05
C GLU A 128 51.74 -3.29 -16.40
N SER A 129 52.76 -4.10 -16.12
CA SER A 129 54.06 -3.66 -15.62
C SER A 129 54.69 -2.66 -16.60
N PRO A 130 55.00 -1.42 -16.18
CA PRO A 130 55.62 -0.46 -17.06
C PRO A 130 57.13 -0.71 -17.15
N ILE A 131 57.63 -0.85 -18.38
CA ILE A 131 58.98 -0.38 -18.70
C ILE A 131 58.95 1.13 -18.42
N ALA A 132 59.64 1.53 -17.35
CA ALA A 132 59.60 2.87 -16.79
C ALA A 132 60.20 3.89 -17.75
N ILE A 133 59.34 4.59 -18.49
CA ILE A 133 59.67 5.89 -19.08
C ILE A 133 59.14 6.95 -18.10
N PRO A 134 59.98 7.87 -17.60
CA PRO A 134 59.55 8.91 -16.67
C PRO A 134 58.61 9.89 -17.40
N GLN A 135 57.32 9.59 -17.34
CA GLN A 135 56.26 10.49 -17.80
C GLN A 135 56.12 11.60 -16.77
N ARG A 136 56.51 12.81 -17.18
CA ARG A 136 56.38 14.05 -16.41
C ARG A 136 54.90 14.27 -16.10
N HIS A 137 54.51 13.98 -14.87
CA HIS A 137 53.13 14.10 -14.41
C HIS A 137 52.78 15.59 -14.34
N GLU A 138 51.80 16.06 -15.12
CA GLU A 138 51.22 17.40 -14.96
C GLU A 138 50.03 17.34 -13.99
N PRO A 139 50.22 17.71 -12.70
CA PRO A 139 49.15 17.79 -11.73
C PRO A 139 48.33 19.06 -11.98
N GLY A 140 47.14 18.95 -12.57
CA GLY A 140 46.25 20.13 -12.56
C GLY A 140 44.90 19.98 -13.23
N LYS A 141 44.80 19.25 -14.34
CA LYS A 141 43.57 19.30 -15.16
C LYS A 141 42.47 18.33 -14.71
N ASN A 142 42.83 17.18 -14.13
CA ASN A 142 41.86 16.14 -13.78
C ASN A 142 41.07 16.41 -12.48
N GLN A 143 41.59 17.26 -11.59
CA GLN A 143 40.98 17.50 -10.28
C GLN A 143 39.72 18.38 -10.37
N ARG A 144 39.67 19.34 -11.30
CA ARG A 144 38.48 20.18 -11.53
C ARG A 144 37.31 19.37 -12.09
N VAL A 145 37.58 18.40 -12.97
CA VAL A 145 36.54 17.56 -13.59
C VAL A 145 35.89 16.63 -12.56
N ALA A 146 36.68 16.05 -11.65
CA ALA A 146 36.14 15.18 -10.61
C ALA A 146 35.19 15.91 -9.64
N PHE A 147 35.48 17.18 -9.33
CA PHE A 147 34.62 17.99 -8.46
C PHE A 147 33.28 18.32 -9.13
N THR A 148 33.31 18.78 -10.38
CA THR A 148 32.08 19.12 -11.14
C THR A 148 31.17 17.90 -11.31
N VAL A 149 31.74 16.72 -11.57
CA VAL A 149 30.98 15.47 -11.71
C VAL A 149 30.32 15.07 -10.37
N ARG A 150 31.04 15.15 -9.24
CA ARG A 150 30.49 14.83 -7.92
C ARG A 150 29.34 15.77 -7.53
N LEU A 151 29.48 17.07 -7.82
CA LEU A 151 28.43 18.04 -7.54
C LEU A 151 27.19 17.82 -8.42
N GLY A 152 27.37 17.54 -9.71
CA GLY A 152 26.28 17.24 -10.63
C GLY A 152 25.49 15.98 -10.21
N LEU A 153 26.18 14.92 -9.79
CA LEU A 153 25.56 13.70 -9.26
C LEU A 153 24.74 13.96 -7.99
N ARG A 154 25.25 14.79 -7.07
CA ARG A 154 24.51 15.17 -5.85
C ARG A 154 23.24 15.94 -6.18
N LEU A 155 23.34 16.98 -7.02
CA LEU A 155 22.19 17.80 -7.40
C LEU A 155 21.11 17.00 -8.11
N LEU A 156 21.52 16.13 -9.03
CA LEU A 156 20.62 15.24 -9.75
C LEU A 156 19.95 14.22 -8.80
N GLY A 157 20.71 13.62 -7.88
CA GLY A 157 20.16 12.72 -6.87
C GLY A 157 19.12 13.43 -5.98
N THR A 158 19.40 14.67 -5.58
CA THR A 158 18.46 15.51 -4.83
C THR A 158 17.21 15.83 -5.64
N LEU A 159 17.34 16.25 -6.90
CA LEU A 159 16.20 16.51 -7.79
C LEU A 159 15.33 15.28 -8.00
N PHE A 160 15.95 14.10 -8.16
CA PHE A 160 15.25 12.84 -8.32
C PHE A 160 14.46 12.47 -7.05
N LEU A 161 15.06 12.66 -5.86
CA LEU A 161 14.36 12.43 -4.59
C LEU A 161 13.19 13.40 -4.40
N VAL A 162 13.37 14.69 -4.73
CA VAL A 162 12.30 15.69 -4.71
C VAL A 162 11.18 15.30 -5.68
N ALA A 163 11.52 14.84 -6.90
CA ALA A 163 10.54 14.38 -7.87
C ALA A 163 9.76 13.15 -7.38
N ILE A 164 10.41 12.17 -6.73
CA ILE A 164 9.71 11.02 -6.13
C ILE A 164 8.74 11.47 -5.04
N VAL A 165 9.18 12.34 -4.13
CA VAL A 165 8.32 12.87 -3.06
C VAL A 165 7.14 13.63 -3.67
N PHE A 166 7.40 14.48 -4.67
CA PHE A 166 6.36 15.24 -5.37
C PHE A 166 5.37 14.33 -6.10
N LEU A 167 5.84 13.30 -6.82
CA LEU A 167 5.00 12.31 -7.48
C LEU A 167 4.17 11.51 -6.46
N TYR A 168 4.75 11.18 -5.30
CA TYR A 168 4.01 10.55 -4.21
C TYR A 168 2.87 11.46 -3.71
N PHE A 169 3.10 12.77 -3.57
CA PHE A 169 2.03 13.72 -3.22
C PHE A 169 0.97 13.87 -4.32
N LEU A 170 1.38 13.87 -5.60
CA LEU A 170 0.46 14.01 -6.73
C LEU A 170 -0.41 12.77 -6.94
N PHE A 171 0.18 11.57 -6.89
CA PHE A 171 -0.48 10.30 -7.22
C PHE A 171 -0.99 9.54 -6.01
N GLY A 172 -0.28 9.63 -4.87
CA GLY A 172 -0.70 9.01 -3.62
C GLY A 172 -1.89 9.72 -2.98
N GLY A 173 -2.19 10.95 -3.41
CA GLY A 173 -3.37 11.72 -3.06
C GLY A 173 -3.44 12.03 -1.57
N ILE A 174 -3.44 13.31 -1.19
CA ILE A 174 -3.95 13.68 0.13
C ILE A 174 -5.45 13.42 0.09
N HIS A 175 -5.83 12.20 0.46
CA HIS A 175 -7.22 11.82 0.54
C HIS A 175 -7.88 12.52 1.72
N ARG A 176 -9.10 13.02 1.50
CA ARG A 176 -9.85 13.67 2.58
C ARG A 176 -10.04 12.69 3.73
N PRO A 177 -9.73 13.07 4.98
CA PRO A 177 -9.97 12.24 6.14
C PRO A 177 -11.45 11.89 6.29
N VAL A 178 -11.74 10.79 6.96
CA VAL A 178 -13.10 10.30 7.18
C VAL A 178 -13.49 10.54 8.64
N LEU A 179 -14.71 11.01 8.86
CA LEU A 179 -15.28 11.23 10.18
C LEU A 179 -16.55 10.39 10.33
N TYR A 180 -16.53 9.40 11.22
CA TYR A 180 -17.71 8.64 11.59
C TYR A 180 -18.44 9.34 12.75
N ARG A 181 -19.72 9.61 12.57
CA ARG A 181 -20.60 10.16 13.61
C ARG A 181 -21.51 9.08 14.12
N LEU A 182 -21.37 8.76 15.40
CA LEU A 182 -22.10 7.69 16.05
C LEU A 182 -23.01 8.25 17.14
N PRO A 183 -24.22 7.72 17.31
CA PRO A 183 -25.08 8.12 18.41
C PRO A 183 -24.42 7.80 19.76
N ALA A 184 -24.42 8.74 20.71
CA ALA A 184 -23.76 8.56 22.01
C ALA A 184 -24.30 7.37 22.83
N ASN A 185 -25.55 6.98 22.58
CA ASN A 185 -26.24 5.85 23.20
C ASN A 185 -26.07 4.52 22.45
N TYR A 186 -25.38 4.52 21.30
CA TYR A 186 -25.16 3.31 20.52
C TYR A 186 -23.93 2.53 21.01
N GLN A 187 -24.09 1.20 21.14
CA GLN A 187 -23.03 0.24 21.41
C GLN A 187 -23.34 -1.03 20.59
N GLY A 188 -22.40 -1.48 19.77
CA GLY A 188 -22.53 -2.66 18.93
C GLY A 188 -21.79 -2.55 17.60
N TRP A 189 -22.20 -3.41 16.67
CA TRP A 189 -21.64 -3.52 15.33
C TRP A 189 -22.22 -2.46 14.39
N VAL A 190 -21.34 -1.60 13.89
CA VAL A 190 -21.66 -0.61 12.87
C VAL A 190 -21.50 -1.23 11.50
N VAL A 191 -22.50 -1.06 10.65
CA VAL A 191 -22.50 -1.53 9.25
C VAL A 191 -22.84 -0.37 8.34
N ILE A 192 -21.97 -0.08 7.38
CA ILE A 192 -22.18 1.02 6.42
C ILE A 192 -22.14 0.47 5.00
N GLU A 193 -23.24 0.64 4.28
CA GLU A 193 -23.36 0.24 2.88
C GLU A 193 -23.04 1.42 1.96
N TYR A 194 -22.05 1.24 1.08
CA TYR A 194 -21.68 2.21 0.06
C TYR A 194 -22.32 1.87 -1.28
N GLU A 195 -22.39 2.85 -2.18
CA GLU A 195 -22.90 2.70 -3.54
C GLU A 195 -24.36 2.23 -3.62
N VAL A 196 -25.16 2.52 -2.59
CA VAL A 196 -26.61 2.28 -2.60
C VAL A 196 -27.32 3.49 -3.21
N SER A 197 -27.99 3.32 -4.35
CA SER A 197 -28.58 4.42 -5.14
C SER A 197 -29.57 5.28 -4.37
N ASP A 198 -30.33 4.67 -3.47
CA ASP A 198 -31.43 5.31 -2.74
C ASP A 198 -30.94 6.07 -1.50
N CYS A 199 -29.64 5.97 -1.18
CA CYS A 199 -29.05 6.57 -0.01
C CYS A 199 -28.46 7.96 -0.29
N PRO A 200 -28.44 8.86 0.70
CA PRO A 200 -27.85 10.19 0.52
C PRO A 200 -26.36 10.14 0.16
N GLN A 201 -25.89 11.10 -0.64
CA GLN A 201 -24.46 11.30 -0.87
C GLN A 201 -23.77 11.79 0.42
N LEU A 202 -22.51 11.37 0.60
CA LEU A 202 -21.70 11.81 1.74
C LEU A 202 -21.47 13.32 1.68
N LYS A 203 -21.70 13.98 2.81
CA LYS A 203 -21.42 15.40 2.97
C LYS A 203 -19.97 15.61 3.35
N THR A 204 -19.44 16.77 2.97
CA THR A 204 -18.13 17.22 3.43
C THR A 204 -18.30 18.32 4.45
N GLU A 205 -17.56 18.21 5.55
CA GLU A 205 -17.53 19.23 6.61
C GLU A 205 -16.07 19.60 6.87
N GLY A 206 -15.68 20.78 6.38
CA GLY A 206 -14.28 21.20 6.32
C GLY A 206 -13.44 20.22 5.49
N LEU A 207 -12.44 19.61 6.13
CA LEU A 207 -11.56 18.62 5.49
C LEU A 207 -12.13 17.20 5.51
N TYR A 208 -13.14 16.92 6.34
CA TYR A 208 -13.64 15.56 6.57
C TYR A 208 -14.78 15.20 5.63
N ILE A 209 -14.81 13.94 5.21
CA ILE A 209 -16.00 13.28 4.67
C ILE A 209 -16.76 12.70 5.86
N VAL A 210 -18.00 13.13 6.07
CA VAL A 210 -18.78 12.74 7.25
C VAL A 210 -19.68 11.57 6.89
N ILE A 211 -19.55 10.49 7.67
CA ILE A 211 -20.37 9.29 7.54
C ILE A 211 -21.28 9.19 8.77
N PRO A 212 -22.57 9.54 8.63
CA PRO A 212 -23.52 9.43 9.72
C PRO A 212 -23.89 7.96 9.95
N VAL A 213 -23.88 7.54 11.22
CA VAL A 213 -24.36 6.22 11.65
C VAL A 213 -25.69 6.41 12.37
N GLY A 214 -26.67 5.60 11.99
CA GLY A 214 -28.01 5.62 12.56
C GLY A 214 -28.06 5.07 14.00
N PRO A 215 -29.18 5.27 14.71
CA PRO A 215 -29.40 4.78 16.08
C PRO A 215 -29.21 3.27 16.26
N SER A 216 -29.38 2.48 15.20
CA SER A 216 -29.20 1.02 15.18
C SER A 216 -27.81 0.56 14.76
N GLY A 217 -26.89 1.49 14.48
CA GLY A 217 -25.55 1.18 13.98
C GLY A 217 -25.47 0.97 12.47
N ASP A 218 -26.56 1.10 11.75
CA ASP A 218 -26.59 1.05 10.29
C ASP A 218 -26.34 2.44 9.69
N GLY A 219 -25.70 2.46 8.54
CA GLY A 219 -25.55 3.64 7.70
C GLY A 219 -25.56 3.25 6.24
N CYS A 220 -25.92 4.18 5.36
CA CYS A 220 -25.80 3.94 3.93
C CYS A 220 -25.49 5.23 3.17
N THR A 221 -24.85 5.08 2.00
CA THR A 221 -24.57 6.19 1.10
C THR A 221 -24.52 5.74 -0.35
N SER A 222 -24.87 6.64 -1.28
CA SER A 222 -24.67 6.43 -2.71
C SER A 222 -23.24 6.76 -3.18
N SER A 223 -22.40 7.34 -2.31
CA SER A 223 -21.00 7.63 -2.64
C SER A 223 -20.16 6.37 -2.68
N GLY A 224 -19.14 6.35 -3.54
CA GLY A 224 -18.14 5.28 -3.58
C GLY A 224 -17.39 5.15 -2.26
N SER A 225 -16.96 3.93 -1.93
CA SER A 225 -16.28 3.65 -0.66
C SER A 225 -14.98 4.46 -0.52
N PRO A 226 -14.83 5.32 0.50
CA PRO A 226 -13.59 6.04 0.75
C PRO A 226 -12.48 5.14 1.28
N LEU A 227 -12.81 3.90 1.70
CA LEU A 227 -11.90 2.97 2.38
C LEU A 227 -11.00 2.16 1.44
N GLN A 228 -11.09 2.36 0.12
CA GLN A 228 -10.20 1.72 -0.85
C GLN A 228 -8.73 2.17 -0.73
N VAL A 229 -8.47 3.25 0.02
CA VAL A 229 -7.15 3.83 0.23
C VAL A 229 -6.97 4.16 1.70
N TRP A 230 -5.75 4.09 2.21
CA TRP A 230 -5.46 4.49 3.59
C TRP A 230 -5.85 5.95 3.81
N ARG A 231 -6.64 6.21 4.84
CA ARG A 231 -7.11 7.55 5.21
C ARG A 231 -7.08 7.71 6.72
N TYR A 232 -6.73 8.92 7.15
CA TYR A 232 -6.94 9.30 8.54
C TYR A 232 -8.43 9.23 8.87
N THR A 233 -8.75 8.45 9.90
CA THR A 233 -10.13 8.20 10.34
C THR A 233 -10.31 8.74 11.75
N ARG A 234 -11.40 9.48 11.96
CA ARG A 234 -11.81 10.00 13.26
C ARG A 234 -13.20 9.48 13.60
N TYR A 235 -13.44 9.24 14.88
CA TYR A 235 -14.74 8.84 15.40
C TYR A 235 -15.25 9.91 16.38
N GLN A 236 -16.54 10.24 16.30
CA GLN A 236 -17.19 11.16 17.21
C GLN A 236 -18.52 10.58 17.68
N SER A 237 -18.79 10.64 18.98
CA SER A 237 -20.14 10.46 19.51
C SER A 237 -20.94 11.76 19.39
N VAL A 238 -22.18 11.65 18.95
CA VAL A 238 -23.17 12.72 18.86
C VAL A 238 -24.23 12.49 19.93
N GLY A 239 -24.33 13.42 20.89
CA GLY A 239 -25.37 13.43 21.92
C GLY A 239 -26.74 13.77 21.35
N ALA A 240 -27.81 13.45 22.08
CA ALA A 240 -29.17 13.81 21.69
C ALA A 240 -29.40 15.33 21.64
N ASP A 241 -28.58 16.09 22.37
CA ASP A 241 -28.50 17.55 22.39
C ASP A 241 -27.65 18.13 21.25
N GLY A 242 -27.08 17.29 20.39
CA GLY A 242 -26.16 17.68 19.33
C GLY A 242 -24.72 17.93 19.81
N SER A 243 -24.39 17.65 21.06
CA SER A 243 -23.01 17.74 21.55
C SER A 243 -22.12 16.69 20.87
N TYR A 244 -20.86 17.05 20.65
CA TYR A 244 -19.86 16.17 20.05
C TYR A 244 -18.79 15.79 21.07
N ALA A 245 -18.44 14.51 21.15
CA ALA A 245 -17.26 14.07 21.87
C ALA A 245 -16.40 13.14 21.00
N GLU A 246 -15.10 13.41 20.94
CA GLU A 246 -14.16 12.62 20.15
C GLU A 246 -13.88 11.27 20.80
N ILE A 247 -13.80 10.24 19.96
CA ILE A 247 -13.52 8.87 20.38
C ILE A 247 -12.26 8.42 19.68
N HIS A 248 -11.31 8.04 20.51
CA HIS A 248 -9.98 7.65 20.07
C HIS A 248 -10.00 6.17 19.68
N GLU A 249 -9.45 5.87 18.52
CA GLU A 249 -9.17 4.51 18.10
C GLU A 249 -7.99 3.98 18.93
N THR A 250 -8.20 2.87 19.63
CA THR A 250 -7.13 2.24 20.44
C THR A 250 -6.52 1.04 19.74
N GLY A 251 -7.07 0.61 18.60
CA GLY A 251 -6.66 -0.61 17.93
C GLY A 251 -6.98 -1.88 18.74
N TRP A 252 -6.51 -3.02 18.23
CA TRP A 252 -6.73 -4.33 18.84
C TRP A 252 -5.99 -4.48 20.18
N GLY A 253 -6.66 -4.99 21.22
CA GLY A 253 -6.01 -5.37 22.49
C GLY A 253 -5.84 -4.26 23.53
N GLN A 254 -6.21 -3.01 23.23
CA GLN A 254 -5.83 -1.85 24.06
C GLN A 254 -6.97 -1.26 24.91
N GLY A 255 -8.10 -1.97 25.04
CA GLY A 255 -9.17 -1.57 25.97
C GLY A 255 -10.03 -0.36 25.56
N GLY A 256 -9.96 0.12 24.31
CA GLY A 256 -10.73 1.30 23.89
C GLY A 256 -12.15 1.00 23.44
N ARG A 257 -12.71 1.92 22.65
CA ARG A 257 -14.13 1.86 22.26
C ARG A 257 -14.35 1.42 20.81
N ILE A 258 -13.34 1.53 19.96
CA ILE A 258 -13.43 1.18 18.54
C ILE A 258 -12.52 -0.01 18.27
N TRP A 259 -13.08 -1.07 17.73
CA TRP A 259 -12.40 -2.33 17.46
C TRP A 259 -12.70 -2.84 16.07
N ALA A 260 -11.78 -3.66 15.54
CA ALA A 260 -12.01 -4.47 14.35
C ALA A 260 -12.50 -3.68 13.14
N GLY A 261 -11.79 -2.60 12.77
CA GLY A 261 -11.97 -1.99 11.45
C GLY A 261 -11.55 -2.97 10.37
N SER A 262 -12.47 -3.80 9.89
CA SER A 262 -12.26 -4.58 8.68
C SER A 262 -12.45 -3.64 7.50
N PHE A 263 -11.40 -3.51 6.70
CA PHE A 263 -11.45 -2.74 5.47
C PHE A 263 -12.39 -3.43 4.49
N VAL A 264 -13.10 -2.59 3.72
CA VAL A 264 -13.93 -2.97 2.59
C VAL A 264 -13.09 -3.84 1.66
N ASN A 265 -13.37 -5.15 1.60
CA ASN A 265 -12.82 -5.98 0.53
C ASN A 265 -13.49 -5.56 -0.78
N SER A 266 -12.76 -5.58 -1.89
CA SER A 266 -13.26 -5.18 -3.23
C SER A 266 -14.52 -5.92 -3.69
N ILE A 267 -14.94 -6.96 -2.98
CA ILE A 267 -16.08 -7.82 -3.27
C ILE A 267 -17.35 -7.34 -2.54
N SER A 268 -17.25 -6.57 -1.44
CA SER A 268 -18.41 -6.07 -0.72
C SER A 268 -18.22 -4.59 -0.33
N PRO A 269 -19.07 -3.66 -0.81
CA PRO A 269 -18.97 -2.23 -0.51
C PRO A 269 -19.50 -1.93 0.91
N ARG A 270 -19.03 -2.67 1.92
CA ARG A 270 -19.49 -2.57 3.30
C ARG A 270 -18.34 -2.30 4.26
N ALA A 271 -18.47 -1.27 5.08
CA ALA A 271 -17.60 -1.08 6.25
C ALA A 271 -18.24 -1.69 7.48
N ILE A 272 -17.46 -2.44 8.25
CA ILE A 272 -17.91 -3.08 9.48
C ILE A 272 -16.88 -2.81 10.57
N PHE A 273 -17.34 -2.28 11.70
CA PHE A 273 -16.52 -2.11 12.90
C PHE A 273 -17.39 -2.19 14.15
N CYS A 274 -16.80 -2.50 15.30
CA CYS A 274 -17.52 -2.59 16.56
C CYS A 274 -17.22 -1.38 17.44
N TRP A 275 -18.27 -0.74 17.95
CA TRP A 275 -18.19 0.23 19.02
C TRP A 275 -18.70 -0.41 20.30
N ASP A 276 -17.83 -0.78 21.21
CA ASP A 276 -18.22 -1.28 22.54
C ASP A 276 -17.05 -1.11 23.51
N ARG A 277 -17.30 -1.02 24.82
CA ARG A 277 -16.23 -1.01 25.83
C ARG A 277 -15.92 -2.45 26.21
N ILE A 278 -14.98 -3.08 25.51
CA ILE A 278 -14.67 -4.50 25.69
C ILE A 278 -13.40 -4.65 26.54
N GLY A 279 -13.49 -5.45 27.61
CA GLY A 279 -12.31 -5.85 28.38
C GLY A 279 -11.47 -6.89 27.63
N PRO A 280 -10.16 -7.04 27.91
CA PRO A 280 -9.27 -7.94 27.16
C PRO A 280 -9.77 -9.39 27.06
N ALA A 281 -10.42 -9.89 28.12
CA ALA A 281 -10.96 -11.26 28.17
C ALA A 281 -12.15 -11.50 27.22
N GLN A 282 -12.99 -10.49 26.97
CA GLN A 282 -14.15 -10.59 26.09
C GLN A 282 -13.80 -10.41 24.61
N GLN A 283 -12.56 -10.01 24.31
CA GLN A 283 -12.14 -9.70 22.94
C GLN A 283 -12.08 -10.94 22.03
N LEU A 284 -11.65 -12.08 22.57
CA LEU A 284 -11.58 -13.34 21.82
C LEU A 284 -12.97 -13.87 21.43
N GLU A 285 -13.95 -13.74 22.34
CA GLU A 285 -15.34 -14.14 22.07
C GLU A 285 -15.95 -13.25 20.98
N ARG A 286 -15.74 -11.93 21.07
CA ARG A 286 -16.20 -10.97 20.05
C ARG A 286 -15.51 -11.14 18.70
N GLN A 287 -14.26 -11.59 18.66
CA GLN A 287 -13.59 -11.95 17.41
C GLN A 287 -14.28 -13.13 16.72
N ALA A 288 -14.66 -14.16 17.48
CA ALA A 288 -15.41 -15.28 16.93
C ALA A 288 -16.80 -14.84 16.41
N GLU A 289 -17.48 -13.95 17.14
CA GLU A 289 -18.73 -13.34 16.69
C GLU A 289 -18.56 -12.53 15.40
N ALA A 290 -17.46 -11.77 15.26
CA ALA A 290 -17.17 -10.99 14.06
C ALA A 290 -17.05 -11.86 12.80
N VAL A 291 -16.29 -12.96 12.91
CA VAL A 291 -16.10 -13.91 11.81
C VAL A 291 -17.43 -14.58 11.44
N GLU A 292 -18.23 -14.94 12.43
CA GLU A 292 -19.56 -15.54 12.21
C GLU A 292 -20.55 -14.54 11.60
N PHE A 293 -20.50 -13.27 12.04
CA PHE A 293 -21.30 -12.19 11.50
C PHE A 293 -20.96 -11.91 10.03
N GLU A 294 -19.67 -11.85 9.68
CA GLU A 294 -19.22 -11.67 8.29
C GLU A 294 -19.66 -12.83 7.40
N LYS A 295 -19.54 -14.09 7.88
CA LYS A 295 -20.06 -15.27 7.17
C LYS A 295 -21.56 -15.16 6.88
N ARG A 296 -22.33 -14.65 7.84
CA ARG A 296 -23.79 -14.46 7.68
C ARG A 296 -24.11 -13.36 6.68
N LEU A 297 -23.39 -12.24 6.71
CA LEU A 297 -23.58 -11.14 5.76
C LEU A 297 -23.26 -11.52 4.31
N ASN A 298 -22.30 -12.44 4.12
CA ASN A 298 -21.91 -12.95 2.81
C ASN A 298 -22.75 -14.15 2.35
N SER A 299 -23.70 -14.62 3.16
CA SER A 299 -24.62 -15.69 2.75
C SER A 299 -25.61 -15.17 1.70
N PRO A 300 -25.79 -15.84 0.55
CA PRO A 300 -26.64 -15.38 -0.56
C PRO A 300 -28.14 -15.28 -0.22
N SER A 301 -28.57 -15.78 0.93
CA SER A 301 -29.92 -15.55 1.44
C SER A 301 -29.99 -14.22 2.18
N ARG A 302 -30.65 -13.19 1.61
CA ARG A 302 -30.99 -11.93 2.27
C ARG A 302 -31.73 -12.20 3.59
N LEU A 303 -31.01 -12.20 4.70
CA LEU A 303 -31.59 -12.29 6.04
C LEU A 303 -31.87 -10.88 6.55
N THR A 304 -33.11 -10.64 6.98
CA THR A 304 -33.46 -9.44 7.73
C THR A 304 -33.18 -9.77 9.20
N CYS A 305 -32.05 -9.29 9.74
CA CYS A 305 -31.74 -9.51 11.14
C CYS A 305 -32.31 -8.36 11.97
N ALA A 306 -33.24 -8.67 12.86
CA ALA A 306 -33.72 -7.74 13.87
C ALA A 306 -32.89 -7.95 15.15
N LEU A 307 -32.41 -6.84 15.72
CA LEU A 307 -31.73 -6.82 17.01
C LEU A 307 -32.81 -7.01 18.08
N LEU A 308 -32.90 -8.21 18.68
CA LEU A 308 -34.00 -8.53 19.60
C LEU A 308 -33.67 -8.19 21.06
N ASP A 309 -32.38 -8.13 21.43
CA ASP A 309 -31.86 -7.57 22.69
C ASP A 309 -30.33 -7.48 22.61
N ARG A 310 -29.67 -6.72 23.51
CA ARG A 310 -28.22 -6.40 23.58
C ARG A 310 -27.22 -7.58 23.56
N ARG A 311 -27.70 -8.81 23.37
CA ARG A 311 -26.90 -10.05 23.34
C ARG A 311 -27.25 -11.01 22.19
N TRP A 312 -28.28 -10.74 21.37
CA TRP A 312 -28.78 -11.73 20.41
C TRP A 312 -29.23 -11.12 19.08
N PHE A 313 -28.86 -11.78 17.97
CA PHE A 313 -29.39 -11.51 16.64
C PHE A 313 -30.42 -12.57 16.28
N LEU A 314 -31.66 -12.14 15.97
CA LEU A 314 -32.68 -12.99 15.36
C LEU A 314 -32.76 -12.64 13.88
N CYS A 315 -32.37 -13.59 13.03
CA CYS A 315 -32.39 -13.41 11.59
C CYS A 315 -33.63 -14.09 11.00
N PHE A 316 -34.48 -13.29 10.36
CA PHE A 316 -35.65 -13.77 9.63
C PHE A 316 -35.27 -14.00 8.16
N ARG A 317 -35.69 -15.15 7.64
CA ARG A 317 -35.66 -15.41 6.20
C ARG A 317 -36.88 -14.75 5.57
N LYS A 318 -36.67 -13.69 4.79
CA LYS A 318 -37.75 -13.13 3.96
C LYS A 318 -38.01 -14.11 2.82
N ALA A 319 -38.95 -15.03 3.01
CA ALA A 319 -39.44 -15.89 1.94
C ALA A 319 -40.26 -15.01 0.98
N HIS A 320 -39.82 -14.93 -0.28
CA HIS A 320 -40.67 -14.36 -1.32
C HIS A 320 -41.89 -15.29 -1.48
N ASP A 321 -43.08 -14.74 -1.26
CA ASP A 321 -44.41 -15.19 -1.66
C ASP A 321 -45.27 -16.17 -0.86
N LYS A 322 -44.85 -16.91 0.17
CA LYS A 322 -45.83 -17.71 0.97
C LYS A 322 -45.45 -17.88 2.43
N GLY A 323 -46.11 -17.12 3.32
CA GLY A 323 -46.28 -17.41 4.75
C GLY A 323 -45.02 -17.37 5.62
N GLU A 324 -45.01 -16.51 6.63
CA GLU A 324 -43.97 -16.50 7.66
C GLU A 324 -44.03 -17.80 8.48
N ILE A 325 -43.01 -18.64 8.37
CA ILE A 325 -42.83 -19.80 9.26
C ILE A 325 -41.79 -19.42 10.31
N PRO A 326 -42.14 -19.35 11.61
CA PRO A 326 -41.17 -19.12 12.66
C PRO A 326 -40.29 -20.37 12.82
N LEU A 327 -39.04 -20.28 12.38
CA LEU A 327 -38.01 -21.28 12.70
C LEU A 327 -37.52 -21.04 14.13
N ARG A 328 -38.04 -21.83 15.08
CA ARG A 328 -37.55 -21.88 16.47
C ARG A 328 -36.27 -22.72 16.49
N ILE A 329 -35.11 -22.09 16.30
CA ILE A 329 -33.82 -22.78 16.42
C ILE A 329 -33.44 -22.86 17.90
N GLY A 330 -33.38 -24.08 18.42
CA GLY A 330 -32.98 -24.38 19.80
C GLY A 330 -31.51 -24.06 20.06
N ALA A 331 -31.23 -23.59 21.27
CA ALA A 331 -29.89 -23.26 21.74
C ALA A 331 -28.98 -24.51 21.79
N VAL A 332 -27.80 -24.43 21.16
CA VAL A 332 -26.67 -25.29 21.53
C VAL A 332 -25.92 -24.58 22.65
N ARG A 333 -26.10 -25.05 23.89
CA ARG A 333 -25.19 -24.69 24.99
C ARG A 333 -23.84 -25.36 24.72
N PRO A 334 -22.70 -24.66 24.79
CA PRO A 334 -21.44 -25.33 25.07
C PRO A 334 -21.50 -25.83 26.52
N GLN A 335 -21.53 -27.15 26.71
CA GLN A 335 -21.24 -27.74 28.02
C GLN A 335 -19.74 -27.58 28.29
N VAL A 336 -19.37 -26.58 29.06
CA VAL A 336 -18.07 -26.53 29.73
C VAL A 336 -18.29 -27.17 31.11
N PRO A 337 -17.59 -28.26 31.47
CA PRO A 337 -17.67 -28.81 32.81
C PRO A 337 -16.97 -27.85 33.77
N ILE A 338 -17.73 -27.29 34.72
CA ILE A 338 -17.20 -26.58 35.87
C ILE A 338 -16.72 -27.66 36.85
N ASN A 339 -15.41 -27.89 36.91
CA ASN A 339 -14.83 -28.56 38.06
C ASN A 339 -14.86 -27.57 39.24
N ALA A 340 -15.75 -27.84 40.18
CA ALA A 340 -15.76 -27.22 41.49
C ALA A 340 -14.89 -28.07 42.42
N GLU A 341 -13.72 -27.57 42.79
CA GLU A 341 -13.03 -27.93 44.03
C GLU A 341 -12.25 -26.69 44.52
N ILE A 342 -12.58 -26.25 45.74
CA ILE A 342 -11.76 -25.68 46.82
C ILE A 342 -12.71 -24.85 47.70
N GLY A 343 -12.96 -25.37 48.90
CA GLY A 343 -13.81 -24.80 49.94
C GLY A 343 -14.26 -25.89 50.90
#